data_AF-A0A7J3WE79-F1
#
_entry.id   AF-A0A7J3WE79-F1
#
_cell.length_a   1.000
_cell.length_b   1.000
_cell.length_c   1.000
_cell.angle_alpha   90.00
_cell.angle_beta   90.00
_cell.angle_gamma   90.00
#
_symmetry.space_group_name_H-M   'P 1'
#
loop_
_entity.id
_entity.type
_entity.pdbx_description
1 polymer ?
#
loop_
_entity_poly.entity_id
_entity_poly.type
_entity_poly.pdbx_seq_one_letter_code
_entity_poly.pdbx_strand_id
1 'polypeptide(L)'
;MLTKMIISASIPLSVSFASWLIGGEFLRILISSVLPSQIQEPVLTLTSYALTGLLLGAISGLVLFKLGAALIVHLAGLIAGWALAFALTSITSLGFLQLATGWAIGLATYAAFDAALVKILAGGAAPRPPVQPTQARVQVVQQPQQPQPTPTAPPATPTPPAPREATPPTSSATVAPTPPAESRPPPQPAITPTPTQAAPPTAILPPIPQAVTPPPPPMEPMQSIDEVEEALLEVVAEEGLVEMVPLPNNTSPEGGSYPEVESRLRIDTTMFLKVVKRLADRNIIKVSGVEFKKVTCPHCQSALNVLSLRCRACGSTNIGRQRILQHEACGYLGPEDSFTVGGRIMCPRCGSAVKILRGPLEEEQEQVLKVHSSFFMCYDCNEVSPDPYISFRCLTCGIDYDLASFEFKTFYRYSINPEIVSGLQEQKKPLRMIAEELRRQGYEVQLGARIIGSSKVRHKVDLLYSRGGVTRGAIFLISDKGGPKIHEIMKIIVMKADTKIDSVKMLCMGQIDNDSKRLAELYNITIIENLAAKDIVTEVVPRLVGI
;
A
#
# COMPACT_ATOMS: atom_id res chain seq x y z
N MET A 1 -16.94 -26.67 10.95
CA MET A 1 -15.97 -26.64 9.83
C MET A 1 -16.32 -27.61 8.71
N LEU A 2 -16.81 -28.81 9.01
CA LEU A 2 -17.25 -29.82 8.02
C LEU A 2 -18.32 -29.31 7.02
N THR A 3 -19.28 -28.52 7.49
CA THR A 3 -20.33 -27.93 6.64
C THR A 3 -19.79 -26.91 5.63
N LYS A 4 -18.76 -26.13 5.99
CA LYS A 4 -18.10 -25.19 5.09
C LYS A 4 -17.25 -25.91 4.02
N MET A 5 -16.68 -27.08 4.34
CA MET A 5 -15.95 -27.91 3.37
C MET A 5 -16.88 -28.63 2.39
N ILE A 6 -18.04 -29.14 2.84
CA ILE A 6 -19.02 -29.80 1.96
C ILE A 6 -19.62 -28.80 0.97
N ILE A 7 -19.94 -27.58 1.43
CA ILE A 7 -20.46 -26.50 0.57
C ILE A 7 -19.38 -26.01 -0.42
N SER A 8 -18.12 -25.93 0.02
CA SER A 8 -16.99 -25.55 -0.84
C SER A 8 -16.68 -26.56 -1.95
N ALA A 9 -17.04 -27.84 -1.77
CA ALA A 9 -16.80 -28.89 -2.77
C ALA A 9 -18.03 -29.16 -3.65
N SER A 10 -19.26 -29.00 -3.12
CA SER A 10 -20.47 -29.25 -3.90
C SER A 10 -20.73 -28.15 -4.93
N ILE A 11 -20.47 -26.88 -4.61
CA ILE A 11 -20.70 -25.74 -5.52
C ILE A 11 -19.89 -25.89 -6.83
N PRO A 12 -18.56 -26.12 -6.83
CA PRO A 12 -17.82 -26.27 -8.08
C PRO A 12 -18.21 -27.53 -8.86
N LEU A 13 -18.60 -28.62 -8.19
CA LEU A 13 -19.12 -29.82 -8.86
C LEU A 13 -20.48 -29.57 -9.53
N SER A 14 -21.39 -28.89 -8.83
CA SER A 14 -22.71 -28.52 -9.35
C SER A 14 -22.62 -27.51 -10.48
N VAL A 15 -21.69 -26.53 -10.39
CA VAL A 15 -21.43 -25.56 -11.46
C VAL A 15 -20.79 -26.24 -12.67
N SER A 16 -19.86 -27.17 -12.46
CA SER A 16 -19.27 -27.95 -13.57
C SER A 16 -20.29 -28.85 -14.25
N PHE A 17 -21.20 -29.46 -13.48
CA PHE A 17 -22.29 -30.28 -14.00
C PHE A 17 -23.33 -29.45 -14.76
N ALA A 18 -23.70 -28.27 -14.23
CA ALA A 18 -24.60 -27.34 -14.91
C ALA A 18 -23.99 -26.75 -16.20
N SER A 19 -22.70 -26.40 -16.17
CA SER A 19 -21.96 -25.95 -17.37
C SER A 19 -21.83 -27.04 -18.43
N TRP A 20 -21.72 -28.31 -18.05
CA TRP A 20 -21.73 -29.44 -18.98
C TRP A 20 -23.10 -29.58 -19.67
N LEU A 21 -24.19 -29.40 -18.91
CA LEU A 21 -25.57 -29.49 -19.41
C LEU A 21 -25.96 -28.32 -20.33
N ILE A 22 -25.44 -27.11 -20.06
CA ILE A 22 -25.77 -25.89 -20.82
C ILE A 22 -24.79 -25.65 -21.98
N GLY A 23 -23.51 -26.01 -21.83
CA GLY A 23 -22.45 -25.75 -22.81
C GLY A 23 -22.55 -26.60 -24.07
N GLY A 24 -23.05 -27.84 -23.97
CA GLY A 24 -23.20 -28.74 -25.12
C GLY A 24 -24.15 -28.18 -26.19
N GLU A 25 -25.25 -27.55 -25.77
CA GLU A 25 -26.25 -27.02 -26.70
C GLU A 25 -25.80 -25.70 -27.35
N PHE A 26 -25.03 -24.88 -26.62
CA PHE A 26 -24.45 -23.65 -27.14
C PHE A 26 -23.37 -23.91 -28.19
N LEU A 27 -22.51 -24.91 -27.97
CA LEU A 27 -21.49 -25.34 -28.95
C LEU A 27 -22.13 -25.98 -30.19
N ARG A 28 -23.25 -26.69 -30.02
CA ARG A 28 -24.02 -27.29 -31.12
C ARG A 28 -24.50 -26.24 -32.14
N ILE A 29 -24.99 -25.10 -31.64
CA ILE A 29 -25.44 -23.95 -32.46
C ILE A 29 -24.24 -23.29 -33.19
N LEU A 30 -23.10 -23.19 -32.52
CA LEU A 30 -21.88 -22.63 -33.11
C LEU A 30 -21.29 -23.54 -34.20
N ILE A 31 -21.22 -24.85 -33.95
CA ILE A 31 -20.66 -25.83 -34.88
C ILE A 31 -21.58 -26.01 -36.10
N SER A 32 -22.91 -26.00 -35.91
CA SER A 32 -23.87 -26.08 -37.03
C SER A 32 -23.84 -24.86 -37.96
N SER A 33 -23.34 -23.71 -37.49
CA SER A 33 -23.17 -22.51 -38.32
C SER A 33 -21.95 -22.56 -39.26
N VAL A 34 -21.00 -23.46 -39.00
CA VAL A 34 -19.71 -23.55 -39.72
C VAL A 34 -19.60 -24.82 -40.58
N LEU A 35 -20.34 -25.89 -40.27
CA LEU A 35 -20.26 -27.17 -40.98
C LEU A 35 -21.32 -27.31 -42.10
N PRO A 36 -20.97 -27.87 -43.27
CA PRO A 36 -21.91 -28.08 -44.37
C PRO A 36 -23.02 -29.08 -44.00
N SER A 37 -24.24 -28.83 -44.51
CA SER A 37 -25.50 -29.50 -44.16
C SER A 37 -25.62 -31.00 -44.52
N GLN A 38 -24.51 -31.68 -44.80
CA GLN A 38 -24.47 -33.11 -45.15
C GLN A 38 -23.99 -34.02 -44.00
N ILE A 39 -23.72 -33.46 -42.82
CA ILE A 39 -23.27 -34.25 -41.67
C ILE A 39 -24.49 -34.69 -40.85
N GLN A 40 -24.63 -36.00 -40.65
CA GLN A 40 -25.72 -36.62 -39.90
C GLN A 40 -25.81 -36.06 -38.45
N GLU A 41 -27.00 -35.62 -38.04
CA GLU A 41 -27.37 -35.16 -36.68
C GLU A 41 -26.69 -35.89 -35.50
N PRO A 42 -26.59 -37.25 -35.48
CA PRO A 42 -25.93 -37.96 -34.38
C PRO A 42 -24.42 -37.70 -34.27
N VAL A 43 -23.75 -37.36 -35.38
CA VAL A 43 -22.30 -37.10 -35.39
C VAL A 43 -21.99 -35.70 -34.88
N LEU A 44 -22.86 -34.73 -35.17
CA LEU A 44 -22.71 -33.34 -34.72
C LEU A 44 -22.95 -33.18 -33.21
N THR A 45 -23.91 -33.94 -32.68
CA THR A 45 -24.14 -34.03 -31.23
C THR A 45 -22.95 -34.70 -30.54
N LEU A 46 -22.50 -35.86 -31.03
CA LEU A 46 -21.38 -36.56 -30.39
C LEU A 46 -20.08 -35.73 -30.36
N THR A 47 -19.79 -35.01 -31.43
CA THR A 47 -18.57 -34.18 -31.54
C THR A 47 -18.61 -32.93 -30.65
N SER A 48 -19.76 -32.27 -30.54
CA SER A 48 -19.92 -31.10 -29.64
C SER A 48 -19.83 -31.47 -28.16
N TYR A 49 -20.46 -32.58 -27.74
CA TYR A 49 -20.35 -33.07 -26.36
C TYR A 49 -18.94 -33.56 -26.02
N ALA A 50 -18.23 -34.18 -26.97
CA ALA A 50 -16.85 -34.61 -26.78
C ALA A 50 -15.87 -33.44 -26.60
N LEU A 51 -16.00 -32.39 -27.43
CA LEU A 51 -15.13 -31.21 -27.34
C LEU A 51 -15.33 -30.44 -26.04
N THR A 52 -16.59 -30.31 -25.60
CA THR A 52 -16.95 -29.65 -24.35
C THR A 52 -16.40 -30.42 -23.14
N GLY A 53 -16.43 -31.76 -23.19
CA GLY A 53 -15.82 -32.62 -22.16
C GLY A 53 -14.30 -32.50 -22.08
N LEU A 54 -13.60 -32.41 -23.21
CA LEU A 54 -12.15 -32.22 -23.26
C LEU A 54 -11.71 -30.87 -22.68
N LEU A 55 -12.46 -29.81 -22.96
CA LEU A 55 -12.14 -28.45 -22.52
C LEU A 55 -12.39 -28.27 -21.01
N LEU A 56 -13.49 -28.81 -20.47
CA LEU A 56 -13.71 -28.88 -19.02
C LEU A 56 -12.68 -29.79 -18.32
N GLY A 57 -12.28 -30.89 -18.96
CA GLY A 57 -11.24 -31.78 -18.45
C GLY A 57 -9.88 -31.09 -18.32
N ALA A 58 -9.49 -30.27 -19.30
CA ALA A 58 -8.26 -29.49 -19.25
C ALA A 58 -8.27 -28.41 -18.17
N ILE A 59 -9.40 -27.70 -18.00
CA ILE A 59 -9.57 -26.69 -16.94
C ILE A 59 -9.56 -27.33 -15.55
N SER A 60 -10.26 -28.45 -15.38
CA SER A 60 -10.26 -29.25 -14.14
C SER A 60 -8.87 -29.81 -13.84
N GLY A 61 -8.14 -30.28 -14.86
CA GLY A 61 -6.75 -30.70 -14.75
C GLY A 61 -5.80 -29.58 -14.29
N LEU A 62 -6.00 -28.35 -14.76
CA LEU A 62 -5.22 -27.16 -14.35
C LEU A 62 -5.48 -26.76 -12.89
N VAL A 63 -6.72 -26.91 -12.42
CA VAL A 63 -7.10 -26.69 -11.02
C VAL A 63 -6.55 -27.81 -10.12
N LEU A 64 -6.55 -29.06 -10.59
CA LEU A 64 -5.99 -30.22 -9.88
C LEU A 64 -4.44 -30.23 -9.86
N PHE A 65 -3.78 -29.60 -10.84
CA PHE A 65 -2.31 -29.52 -10.90
C PHE A 65 -1.71 -28.73 -9.72
N LYS A 66 -2.44 -27.76 -9.14
CA LYS A 66 -2.05 -27.08 -7.89
C LYS A 66 -2.22 -27.95 -6.62
N LEU A 67 -2.91 -29.08 -6.70
CA LEU A 67 -3.17 -30.04 -5.61
C LEU A 67 -2.37 -31.35 -5.74
N GLY A 68 -1.55 -31.49 -6.80
CA GLY A 68 -0.93 -32.77 -7.19
C GLY A 68 0.04 -33.38 -6.18
N ALA A 69 0.75 -32.58 -5.38
CA ALA A 69 1.73 -33.11 -4.43
C ALA A 69 1.09 -33.92 -3.28
N ALA A 70 -0.14 -33.59 -2.88
CA ALA A 70 -0.85 -34.28 -1.79
C ALA A 70 -1.55 -35.57 -2.27
N LEU A 71 -1.98 -35.62 -3.53
CA LEU A 71 -2.75 -36.74 -4.08
C LEU A 71 -1.87 -37.97 -4.34
N ILE A 72 -0.61 -37.78 -4.77
CA ILE A 72 0.33 -38.88 -5.05
C ILE A 72 0.66 -39.64 -3.76
N VAL A 73 0.85 -38.91 -2.66
CA VAL A 73 1.12 -39.51 -1.33
C VAL A 73 -0.10 -40.27 -0.82
N HIS A 74 -1.31 -39.72 -1.01
CA HIS A 74 -2.55 -40.42 -0.65
C HIS A 74 -2.81 -41.67 -1.49
N LEU A 75 -2.61 -41.63 -2.81
CA LEU A 75 -2.79 -42.77 -3.71
C LEU A 75 -1.78 -43.88 -3.43
N ALA A 76 -0.51 -43.53 -3.17
CA ALA A 76 0.51 -44.50 -2.78
C ALA A 76 0.18 -45.17 -1.44
N GLY A 77 -0.31 -44.41 -0.45
CA GLY A 77 -0.77 -44.93 0.84
C GLY A 77 -1.99 -45.85 0.72
N LEU A 78 -2.94 -45.51 -0.16
CA LEU A 78 -4.16 -46.29 -0.39
C LEU A 78 -3.86 -47.62 -1.08
N ILE A 79 -2.97 -47.62 -2.08
CA ILE A 79 -2.53 -48.84 -2.77
C ILE A 79 -1.74 -49.75 -1.83
N ALA A 80 -0.83 -49.20 -1.03
CA ALA A 80 -0.07 -49.97 -0.04
C ALA A 80 -0.98 -50.56 1.06
N GLY A 81 -1.98 -49.80 1.52
CA GLY A 81 -2.96 -50.26 2.50
C GLY A 81 -3.84 -51.39 1.98
N TRP A 82 -4.31 -51.30 0.73
CA TRP A 82 -5.09 -52.36 0.08
C TRP A 82 -4.27 -53.62 -0.19
N ALA A 83 -3.01 -53.47 -0.62
CA ALA A 83 -2.11 -54.61 -0.81
C ALA A 83 -1.84 -55.35 0.52
N LEU A 84 -1.65 -54.62 1.61
CA LEU A 84 -1.44 -55.18 2.94
C LEU A 84 -2.71 -55.85 3.49
N ALA A 85 -3.88 -55.22 3.32
CA ALA A 85 -5.16 -55.80 3.72
C ALA A 85 -5.45 -57.09 2.94
N PHE A 86 -5.20 -57.10 1.62
CA PHE A 86 -5.38 -58.27 0.77
C PHE A 86 -4.42 -59.41 1.16
N ALA A 87 -3.16 -59.10 1.46
CA ALA A 87 -2.17 -60.06 1.96
C ALA A 87 -2.54 -60.64 3.34
N LEU A 88 -3.11 -59.83 4.23
CA LEU A 88 -3.55 -60.28 5.55
C LEU A 88 -4.82 -61.14 5.47
N THR A 89 -5.75 -60.82 4.57
CA THR A 89 -6.99 -61.61 4.38
C THR A 89 -6.79 -62.93 3.66
N SER A 90 -5.68 -63.10 2.93
CA SER A 90 -5.38 -64.32 2.19
C SER A 90 -4.68 -65.40 3.03
N ILE A 91 -4.29 -65.09 4.28
CA ILE A 91 -3.54 -66.01 5.14
C ILE A 91 -4.41 -66.74 6.17
N THR A 92 -5.65 -66.32 6.44
CA THR A 92 -6.49 -66.99 7.45
C THR A 92 -7.94 -67.13 7.00
N SER A 93 -8.30 -68.32 6.51
CA SER A 93 -9.69 -68.75 6.46
C SER A 93 -10.15 -69.03 7.89
N LEU A 94 -10.79 -68.06 8.54
CA LEU A 94 -11.93 -68.24 9.45
C LEU A 94 -12.28 -66.92 10.16
N GLY A 95 -13.57 -66.59 10.16
CA GLY A 95 -14.21 -65.94 11.30
C GLY A 95 -14.22 -64.41 11.31
N PHE A 96 -15.43 -63.87 11.20
CA PHE A 96 -15.85 -62.48 11.33
C PHE A 96 -15.21 -61.65 12.47
N LEU A 97 -14.60 -62.29 13.48
CA LEU A 97 -13.84 -61.61 14.54
C LEU A 97 -12.52 -60.99 14.07
N GLN A 98 -11.87 -61.56 13.03
CA GLN A 98 -10.63 -61.00 12.46
C GLN A 98 -10.88 -59.76 11.59
N LEU A 99 -12.08 -59.64 11.01
CA LEU A 99 -12.48 -58.42 10.32
C LEU A 99 -12.53 -57.26 11.31
N ALA A 100 -13.20 -57.41 12.45
CA ALA A 100 -13.30 -56.35 13.46
C ALA A 100 -11.94 -55.88 14.00
N THR A 101 -10.99 -56.79 14.22
CA THR A 101 -9.62 -56.43 14.64
C THR A 101 -8.80 -55.81 13.52
N GLY A 102 -8.97 -56.25 12.26
CA GLY A 102 -8.36 -55.63 11.08
C GLY A 102 -8.84 -54.18 10.86
N TRP A 103 -10.14 -53.93 11.06
CA TRP A 103 -10.71 -52.58 11.01
C TRP A 103 -10.19 -51.69 12.14
N ALA A 104 -10.06 -52.23 13.36
CA ALA A 104 -9.51 -51.49 14.50
C ALA A 104 -8.03 -51.13 14.32
N ILE A 105 -7.22 -52.07 13.79
CA ILE A 105 -5.80 -51.82 13.49
C ILE A 105 -5.66 -50.84 12.33
N GLY A 106 -6.49 -50.94 11.29
CA GLY A 106 -6.51 -49.99 10.17
C GLY A 106 -6.91 -48.57 10.59
N LEU A 107 -7.89 -48.43 11.48
CA LEU A 107 -8.26 -47.13 12.06
C LEU A 107 -7.16 -46.57 12.98
N ALA A 108 -6.49 -47.42 13.76
CA ALA A 108 -5.40 -47.01 14.63
C ALA A 108 -4.15 -46.57 13.85
N THR A 109 -3.79 -47.26 12.77
CA THR A 109 -2.67 -46.88 11.90
C THR A 109 -2.98 -45.62 11.11
N TYR A 110 -4.22 -45.46 10.64
CA TYR A 110 -4.69 -44.23 9.99
C TYR A 110 -4.63 -43.03 10.94
N ALA A 111 -5.13 -43.17 12.17
CA ALA A 111 -5.07 -42.12 13.18
C ALA A 111 -3.62 -41.77 13.61
N ALA A 112 -2.72 -42.76 13.67
CA ALA A 112 -1.31 -42.54 13.96
C ALA A 112 -0.59 -41.82 12.81
N PHE A 113 -0.95 -42.12 11.56
CA PHE A 113 -0.40 -41.46 10.37
C PHE A 113 -0.86 -40.01 10.26
N ASP A 114 -2.15 -39.73 10.52
CA ASP A 114 -2.69 -38.38 10.60
C ASP A 114 -2.03 -37.57 11.72
N ALA A 115 -1.79 -38.17 12.90
CA ALA A 115 -1.08 -37.51 14.00
C ALA A 115 0.40 -37.22 13.67
N ALA A 116 1.07 -38.11 12.94
CA ALA A 116 2.45 -37.92 12.48
C ALA A 116 2.52 -36.83 11.38
N LEU A 117 1.55 -36.81 10.47
CA LEU A 117 1.44 -35.82 9.40
C LEU A 117 1.13 -34.43 9.97
N VAL A 118 0.28 -34.32 10.99
CA VAL A 118 0.03 -33.06 11.73
C VAL A 118 1.31 -32.59 12.43
N LYS A 119 2.12 -33.49 13.02
CA LYS A 119 3.42 -33.11 13.63
C LYS A 119 4.47 -32.65 12.62
N ILE A 120 4.46 -33.20 11.40
CA ILE A 120 5.40 -32.84 10.33
C ILE A 120 4.96 -31.54 9.63
N LEU A 121 3.67 -31.37 9.36
CA LEU A 121 3.10 -30.16 8.75
C LEU A 121 3.05 -28.96 9.73
N ALA A 122 2.99 -29.22 11.04
CA ALA A 122 3.19 -28.19 12.06
C ALA A 122 4.65 -27.74 12.21
N GLY A 123 5.59 -28.30 11.43
CA GLY A 123 6.94 -27.79 11.18
C GLY A 123 7.67 -27.19 12.39
N GLY A 124 8.56 -27.96 13.01
CA GLY A 124 9.81 -27.42 13.54
C GLY A 124 9.73 -26.12 14.36
N ALA A 125 8.99 -26.13 15.46
CA ALA A 125 9.41 -25.38 16.64
C ALA A 125 9.90 -26.42 17.66
N ALA A 126 11.22 -26.61 17.74
CA ALA A 126 11.79 -27.28 18.88
C ALA A 126 11.31 -26.54 20.15
N PRO A 127 10.74 -27.22 21.16
CA PRO A 127 10.49 -26.57 22.43
C PRO A 127 11.83 -26.07 22.96
N ARG A 128 11.95 -24.76 23.14
CA ARG A 128 13.06 -24.21 23.93
C ARG A 128 13.03 -24.94 25.28
N PRO A 129 14.16 -25.48 25.77
CA PRO A 129 14.19 -26.05 27.11
C PRO A 129 13.68 -25.00 28.11
N PRO A 130 12.98 -25.42 29.17
CA PRO A 130 12.52 -24.48 30.18
C PRO A 130 13.73 -23.70 30.68
N VAL A 131 13.68 -22.38 30.54
CA VAL A 131 14.60 -21.49 31.23
C VAL A 131 14.34 -21.73 32.71
N GLN A 132 15.21 -22.52 33.33
CA GLN A 132 15.31 -22.54 34.78
C GLN A 132 15.47 -21.08 35.21
N PRO A 133 14.73 -20.62 36.24
CA PRO A 133 15.03 -19.33 36.83
C PRO A 133 16.46 -19.44 37.33
N THR A 134 17.39 -18.84 36.59
CA THR A 134 18.71 -18.55 37.12
C THR A 134 18.40 -17.67 38.31
N GLN A 135 18.52 -18.24 39.50
CA GLN A 135 18.53 -17.47 40.73
C GLN A 135 19.47 -16.30 40.46
N ALA A 136 18.93 -15.09 40.56
CA ALA A 136 19.73 -13.91 40.67
C ALA A 136 20.61 -14.14 41.91
N ARG A 137 21.79 -14.71 41.70
CA ARG A 137 22.88 -14.59 42.64
C ARG A 137 23.13 -13.10 42.66
N VAL A 138 22.65 -12.46 43.71
CA VAL A 138 23.07 -11.14 44.13
C VAL A 138 24.59 -11.21 44.25
N GLN A 139 25.29 -10.93 43.15
CA GLN A 139 26.64 -10.42 43.25
C GLN A 139 26.45 -9.01 43.75
N VAL A 140 26.67 -8.86 45.05
CA VAL A 140 27.07 -7.60 45.65
C VAL A 140 28.28 -7.15 44.82
N VAL A 141 28.05 -6.26 43.86
CA VAL A 141 29.11 -5.48 43.24
C VAL A 141 29.66 -4.62 44.36
N GLN A 142 30.78 -5.05 44.93
CA GLN A 142 31.62 -4.17 45.71
C GLN A 142 32.06 -3.05 44.76
N GLN A 143 31.65 -1.85 45.14
CA GLN A 143 32.06 -0.58 44.59
C GLN A 143 33.59 -0.55 44.46
N PRO A 144 34.17 -0.27 43.28
CA PRO A 144 35.60 -0.01 43.18
C PRO A 144 35.91 1.22 44.05
N GLN A 145 36.73 0.99 45.08
CA GLN A 145 37.23 2.02 45.97
C GLN A 145 37.92 3.13 45.16
N GLN A 146 37.62 4.38 45.50
CA GLN A 146 38.43 5.53 45.11
C GLN A 146 39.88 5.31 45.56
N PRO A 147 40.89 5.52 44.71
CA PRO A 147 42.26 5.57 45.18
C PRO A 147 42.46 6.82 46.06
N GLN A 148 42.84 6.61 47.32
CA GLN A 148 43.38 7.67 48.19
C GLN A 148 44.74 8.16 47.67
N PRO A 149 45.10 9.43 47.99
CA PRO A 149 46.31 10.07 47.48
C PRO A 149 47.55 9.75 48.32
N THR A 150 48.69 9.56 47.66
CA THR A 150 50.02 9.55 48.30
C THR A 150 51.05 10.20 47.36
N PRO A 151 52.21 10.65 47.88
CA PRO A 151 52.57 12.05 48.01
C PRO A 151 53.54 12.54 46.93
N THR A 152 53.58 13.85 46.78
CA THR A 152 54.38 14.64 45.85
C THR A 152 55.89 14.52 46.10
N ALA A 153 56.69 14.42 45.03
CA ALA A 153 58.12 14.68 45.00
C ALA A 153 58.49 15.50 43.73
N PRO A 154 59.57 16.30 43.76
CA PRO A 154 59.66 17.63 43.12
C PRO A 154 60.18 17.65 41.67
N PRO A 155 60.08 18.82 40.96
CA PRO A 155 60.18 18.88 39.50
C PRO A 155 61.62 18.92 38.98
N ALA A 156 61.85 18.29 37.83
CA ALA A 156 63.08 18.43 37.05
C ALA A 156 62.96 19.56 36.01
N THR A 157 64.01 20.37 35.96
CA THR A 157 64.25 21.59 35.18
C THR A 157 64.42 21.31 33.68
N PRO A 158 64.07 22.25 32.77
CA PRO A 158 64.12 22.03 31.32
C PRO A 158 65.51 22.28 30.74
N THR A 159 65.93 21.46 29.77
CA THR A 159 67.15 21.62 28.97
C THR A 159 66.81 22.07 27.53
N PRO A 160 67.60 22.96 26.90
CA PRO A 160 67.23 23.72 25.69
C PRO A 160 67.60 23.02 24.38
N PRO A 161 67.05 23.48 23.22
CA PRO A 161 67.29 22.87 21.92
C PRO A 161 68.58 23.40 21.27
N ALA A 162 69.26 22.55 20.52
CA ALA A 162 70.41 22.89 19.67
C ALA A 162 70.20 22.29 18.24
N PRO A 163 70.97 22.70 17.22
CA PRO A 163 70.53 23.73 16.27
C PRO A 163 70.37 23.21 14.83
N ARG A 164 69.72 24.03 14.00
CA ARG A 164 69.66 23.92 12.54
C ARG A 164 71.06 23.92 11.92
N GLU A 165 71.34 22.93 11.07
CA GLU A 165 72.47 22.98 10.14
C GLU A 165 72.02 23.32 8.71
N ALA A 166 72.93 24.01 8.04
CA ALA A 166 72.78 24.79 6.83
C ALA A 166 72.90 23.95 5.55
N THR A 167 72.17 24.38 4.51
CA THR A 167 72.37 23.99 3.12
C THR A 167 73.61 24.65 2.52
N PRO A 168 74.37 23.97 1.64
CA PRO A 168 75.30 24.60 0.70
C PRO A 168 74.71 24.72 -0.72
N PRO A 169 75.37 25.49 -1.62
CA PRO A 169 74.71 26.20 -2.71
C PRO A 169 74.84 25.54 -4.10
N THR A 170 73.88 25.94 -4.95
CA THR A 170 73.87 26.15 -6.41
C THR A 170 74.73 25.27 -7.33
N SER A 171 74.07 24.61 -8.29
CA SER A 171 74.62 24.39 -9.64
C SER A 171 73.49 24.41 -10.67
N SER A 172 73.60 25.39 -11.55
CA SER A 172 72.84 25.63 -12.78
C SER A 172 72.92 24.49 -13.79
N ALA A 173 71.80 24.14 -14.44
CA ALA A 173 71.79 23.75 -15.85
C ALA A 173 70.36 23.74 -16.43
N THR A 174 70.11 24.76 -17.25
CA THR A 174 69.57 24.65 -18.61
C THR A 174 68.10 24.25 -18.82
N VAL A 175 67.33 25.28 -19.14
CA VAL A 175 65.98 25.29 -19.74
C VAL A 175 66.04 24.85 -21.20
N ALA A 176 65.09 24.00 -21.62
CA ALA A 176 64.71 23.74 -23.02
C ALA A 176 63.19 23.37 -23.06
N PRO A 177 62.51 23.58 -24.20
CA PRO A 177 61.35 24.47 -24.23
C PRO A 177 59.97 23.79 -24.15
N THR A 178 59.02 24.58 -23.67
CA THR A 178 57.57 24.37 -23.73
C THR A 178 57.07 24.41 -25.18
N PRO A 179 56.13 23.55 -25.61
CA PRO A 179 55.50 23.68 -26.92
C PRO A 179 54.53 24.88 -26.96
N PRO A 180 54.31 25.49 -28.15
CA PRO A 180 53.65 26.78 -28.27
C PRO A 180 52.13 26.70 -28.04
N ALA A 181 51.62 27.74 -27.39
CA ALA A 181 50.21 28.03 -27.26
C ALA A 181 49.59 28.27 -28.64
N GLU A 182 48.50 27.55 -28.92
CA GLU A 182 47.68 27.73 -30.10
C GLU A 182 46.88 29.04 -29.98
N SER A 183 47.18 29.98 -30.87
CA SER A 183 46.56 31.30 -30.95
C SER A 183 45.11 31.20 -31.40
N ARG A 184 44.17 31.68 -30.56
CA ARG A 184 42.81 31.98 -31.01
C ARG A 184 42.82 33.20 -31.95
N PRO A 185 42.15 33.15 -33.11
CA PRO A 185 41.95 34.33 -33.96
C PRO A 185 40.89 35.28 -33.35
N PRO A 186 40.96 36.59 -33.67
CA PRO A 186 40.11 37.62 -33.08
C PRO A 186 38.65 37.52 -33.58
N PRO A 187 37.67 38.03 -32.80
CA PRO A 187 36.26 37.99 -33.18
C PRO A 187 35.98 38.90 -34.39
N GLN A 188 35.31 38.34 -35.40
CA GLN A 188 34.81 39.09 -36.55
C GLN A 188 33.54 39.90 -36.18
N PRO A 189 33.34 41.09 -36.76
CA PRO A 189 32.18 41.94 -36.48
C PRO A 189 30.88 41.35 -37.02
N ALA A 190 29.79 41.56 -36.25
CA ALA A 190 28.44 41.11 -36.54
C ALA A 190 27.92 41.66 -37.88
N ILE A 191 27.42 40.76 -38.73
CA ILE A 191 26.68 41.09 -39.96
C ILE A 191 25.19 41.05 -39.61
N THR A 192 24.52 42.20 -39.77
CA THR A 192 23.08 42.37 -39.65
C THR A 192 22.36 41.69 -40.82
N PRO A 193 21.35 40.82 -40.60
CA PRO A 193 20.49 40.37 -41.69
C PRO A 193 19.36 41.37 -41.96
N THR A 194 19.29 41.80 -43.22
CA THR A 194 18.22 42.56 -43.89
C THR A 194 16.90 41.74 -43.90
N PRO A 195 15.71 42.39 -43.84
CA PRO A 195 14.46 41.69 -43.55
C PRO A 195 13.89 40.95 -44.77
N THR A 196 13.58 39.66 -44.58
CA THR A 196 12.79 38.86 -45.52
C THR A 196 11.33 39.26 -45.45
N GLN A 197 10.75 39.59 -46.61
CA GLN A 197 9.32 39.88 -46.78
C GLN A 197 8.47 38.67 -46.37
N ALA A 198 7.56 38.88 -45.42
CA ALA A 198 6.53 37.92 -45.06
C ALA A 198 5.34 38.02 -46.02
N ALA A 199 4.83 36.86 -46.46
CA ALA A 199 3.56 36.73 -47.17
C ALA A 199 2.38 37.25 -46.32
N PRO A 200 1.29 37.74 -46.92
CA PRO A 200 0.16 38.27 -46.16
C PRO A 200 -0.56 37.13 -45.40
N PRO A 201 -0.90 37.33 -44.12
CA PRO A 201 -1.62 36.33 -43.35
C PRO A 201 -3.07 36.27 -43.79
N THR A 202 -3.53 35.06 -44.13
CA THR A 202 -4.95 34.71 -44.21
C THR A 202 -5.60 35.03 -42.86
N ALA A 203 -6.60 35.91 -42.88
CA ALA A 203 -7.35 36.29 -41.69
C ALA A 203 -8.14 35.08 -41.15
N ILE A 204 -7.58 34.39 -40.16
CA ILE A 204 -8.33 33.52 -39.27
C ILE A 204 -8.98 34.44 -38.24
N LEU A 205 -10.30 34.57 -38.30
CA LEU A 205 -11.07 35.26 -37.28
C LEU A 205 -10.74 34.64 -35.91
N PRO A 206 -10.41 35.44 -34.89
CA PRO A 206 -10.15 34.91 -33.56
C PRO A 206 -11.43 34.21 -33.05
N PRO A 207 -11.31 33.02 -32.44
CA PRO A 207 -12.45 32.42 -31.77
C PRO A 207 -12.92 33.37 -30.68
N ILE A 208 -14.23 33.61 -30.66
CA ILE A 208 -14.93 34.39 -29.64
C ILE A 208 -14.43 33.89 -28.27
N PRO A 209 -13.92 34.77 -27.39
CA PRO A 209 -13.50 34.37 -26.05
C PRO A 209 -14.69 33.73 -25.36
N GLN A 210 -14.67 32.40 -25.23
CA GLN A 210 -15.54 31.75 -24.28
C GLN A 210 -15.16 32.33 -22.92
N ALA A 211 -16.15 32.90 -22.24
CA ALA A 211 -16.00 33.33 -20.86
C ALA A 211 -15.64 32.08 -20.05
N VAL A 212 -14.35 31.82 -19.90
CA VAL A 212 -13.81 30.89 -18.92
C VAL A 212 -14.18 31.53 -17.60
N THR A 213 -15.24 31.00 -16.98
CA THR A 213 -15.53 31.30 -15.58
C THR A 213 -14.23 31.08 -14.82
N PRO A 214 -13.74 32.08 -14.05
CA PRO A 214 -12.54 31.88 -13.26
C PRO A 214 -12.75 30.63 -12.40
N PRO A 215 -11.75 29.74 -12.30
CA PRO A 215 -11.86 28.58 -11.44
C PRO A 215 -12.33 29.05 -10.07
N PRO A 216 -13.27 28.34 -9.43
CA PRO A 216 -13.77 28.72 -8.13
C PRO A 216 -12.56 28.97 -7.21
N PRO A 217 -12.60 30.03 -6.38
CA PRO A 217 -11.48 30.37 -5.51
C PRO A 217 -11.04 29.11 -4.74
N PRO A 218 -9.73 28.93 -4.51
CA PRO A 218 -9.21 27.78 -3.77
C PRO A 218 -10.07 27.58 -2.52
N MET A 219 -10.76 26.45 -2.44
CA MET A 219 -11.54 26.13 -1.25
C MET A 219 -10.60 26.16 -0.07
N GLU A 220 -10.90 26.97 0.93
CA GLU A 220 -10.12 27.01 2.16
C GLU A 220 -10.00 25.58 2.72
N PRO A 221 -8.78 25.15 3.10
CA PRO A 221 -8.56 23.83 3.68
C PRO A 221 -9.38 23.70 4.95
N MET A 222 -9.88 22.49 5.23
CA MET A 222 -10.55 22.20 6.50
C MET A 222 -9.56 22.45 7.64
N GLN A 223 -9.88 23.36 8.56
CA GLN A 223 -8.89 23.89 9.51
C GLN A 223 -8.93 23.20 10.87
N SER A 224 -10.08 22.60 11.25
CA SER A 224 -10.24 21.94 12.54
C SER A 224 -10.25 20.41 12.43
N ILE A 225 -9.72 19.75 13.46
CA ILE A 225 -9.68 18.28 13.52
C ILE A 225 -11.10 17.70 13.55
N ASP A 226 -12.03 18.40 14.21
CA ASP A 226 -13.41 17.97 14.34
C ASP A 226 -14.16 18.04 13.00
N GLU A 227 -13.93 19.06 12.18
CA GLU A 227 -14.50 19.13 10.83
C GLU A 227 -14.02 17.97 9.95
N VAL A 228 -12.71 17.69 9.97
CA VAL A 228 -12.12 16.62 9.14
C VAL A 228 -12.62 15.25 9.58
N GLU A 229 -12.77 15.07 10.89
CA GLU A 229 -13.36 13.86 11.47
C GLU A 229 -14.81 13.66 11.02
N GLU A 230 -15.64 14.70 11.11
CA GLU A 230 -17.03 14.65 10.66
C GLU A 230 -17.10 14.30 9.16
N ALA A 231 -16.31 14.99 8.33
CA ALA A 231 -16.30 14.74 6.88
C ALA A 231 -15.80 13.34 6.53
N LEU A 232 -14.82 12.79 7.27
CA LEU A 232 -14.38 11.41 7.07
C LEU A 232 -15.53 10.44 7.36
N LEU A 233 -16.25 10.61 8.47
CA LEU A 233 -17.39 9.75 8.80
C LEU A 233 -18.52 9.85 7.76
N GLU A 234 -18.70 11.02 7.15
CA GLU A 234 -19.68 11.19 6.07
C GLU A 234 -19.31 10.44 4.80
N VAL A 235 -18.05 10.56 4.36
CA VAL A 235 -17.54 9.82 3.19
C VAL A 235 -17.72 8.32 3.42
N VAL A 236 -17.46 7.86 4.65
CA VAL A 236 -17.66 6.46 5.04
C VAL A 236 -19.13 6.05 4.96
N ALA A 237 -20.05 6.89 5.43
CA ALA A 237 -21.48 6.61 5.42
C ALA A 237 -22.06 6.61 3.99
N GLU A 238 -21.62 7.52 3.13
CA GLU A 238 -22.19 7.74 1.80
C GLU A 238 -21.58 6.84 0.74
N GLU A 239 -20.25 6.74 0.72
CA GLU A 239 -19.50 6.03 -0.31
C GLU A 239 -19.11 4.61 0.10
N GLY A 240 -19.26 4.27 1.40
CA GLY A 240 -18.88 2.97 1.91
C GLY A 240 -17.37 2.74 1.89
N LEU A 241 -16.58 3.78 2.18
CA LEU A 241 -15.14 3.65 2.33
C LEU A 241 -14.82 2.71 3.50
N VAL A 242 -14.48 1.45 3.22
CA VAL A 242 -14.23 0.42 4.26
C VAL A 242 -12.76 0.36 4.65
N GLU A 243 -11.87 0.64 3.71
CA GLU A 243 -10.43 0.53 3.88
C GLU A 243 -9.71 1.80 3.43
N MET A 244 -8.61 2.12 4.11
CA MET A 244 -7.74 3.24 3.80
C MET A 244 -6.31 2.72 3.72
N VAL A 245 -5.77 2.71 2.50
CA VAL A 245 -4.47 2.11 2.20
C VAL A 245 -3.45 3.22 1.91
N PRO A 246 -2.30 3.25 2.61
CA PRO A 246 -1.24 4.20 2.34
C PRO A 246 -0.44 3.82 1.09
N LEU A 247 0.10 4.82 0.40
CA LEU A 247 1.11 4.65 -0.65
C LEU A 247 2.44 5.34 -0.25
N PRO A 248 3.60 4.78 -0.64
CA PRO A 248 4.89 5.44 -0.41
C PRO A 248 4.97 6.79 -1.12
N ASN A 249 5.48 7.80 -0.41
CA ASN A 249 5.67 9.14 -0.96
C ASN A 249 7.06 9.65 -0.59
N ASN A 250 7.92 9.87 -1.59
CA ASN A 250 9.31 10.31 -1.40
C ASN A 250 9.48 11.83 -1.56
N THR A 251 8.41 12.58 -1.84
CA THR A 251 8.45 14.04 -1.99
C THR A 251 7.92 14.77 -0.76
N SER A 252 7.20 14.06 0.11
CA SER A 252 6.69 14.59 1.38
C SER A 252 7.61 14.26 2.55
N PRO A 253 7.77 15.17 3.54
CA PRO A 253 8.44 14.88 4.81
C PRO A 253 7.81 13.70 5.56
N GLU A 254 6.58 13.30 5.21
CA GLU A 254 5.86 12.28 5.97
C GLU A 254 6.30 10.87 5.54
N GLY A 255 6.79 10.71 4.31
CA GLY A 255 7.27 9.43 3.74
C GLY A 255 6.18 8.56 3.10
N GLY A 256 4.92 8.94 3.24
CA GLY A 256 3.77 8.23 2.71
C GLY A 256 2.55 9.13 2.72
N SER A 257 1.51 8.72 2.01
CA SER A 257 0.25 9.46 1.87
C SER A 257 -0.92 8.49 1.77
N TYR A 258 -2.13 8.99 1.97
CA TYR A 258 -3.40 8.27 1.79
C TYR A 258 -4.23 8.94 0.68
N PRO A 259 -3.87 8.75 -0.60
CA PRO A 259 -4.38 9.59 -1.69
C PRO A 259 -5.91 9.56 -1.83
N GLU A 260 -6.53 8.41 -1.59
CA GLU A 260 -7.98 8.25 -1.67
C GLU A 260 -8.72 9.15 -0.66
N VAL A 261 -8.21 9.25 0.57
CA VAL A 261 -8.83 10.08 1.62
C VAL A 261 -8.39 11.54 1.48
N GLU A 262 -7.11 11.76 1.25
CA GLU A 262 -6.53 13.11 1.11
C GLU A 262 -7.17 13.89 -0.04
N SER A 263 -7.44 13.25 -1.17
CA SER A 263 -8.11 13.89 -2.31
C SER A 263 -9.58 14.21 -2.05
N ARG A 264 -10.32 13.32 -1.38
CA ARG A 264 -11.74 13.51 -1.03
C ARG A 264 -11.93 14.61 0.00
N LEU A 265 -11.12 14.59 1.06
CA LEU A 265 -11.23 15.55 2.16
C LEU A 265 -10.41 16.83 1.95
N ARG A 266 -9.53 16.85 0.94
CA ARG A 266 -8.57 17.95 0.67
C ARG A 266 -7.71 18.30 1.89
N ILE A 267 -7.16 17.26 2.50
CA ILE A 267 -6.30 17.36 3.68
C ILE A 267 -4.91 16.78 3.39
N ASP A 268 -3.92 17.19 4.16
CA ASP A 268 -2.60 16.56 4.14
C ASP A 268 -2.56 15.30 5.02
N THR A 269 -1.50 14.50 4.82
CA THR A 269 -1.26 13.27 5.56
C THR A 269 -1.14 13.50 7.08
N THR A 270 -0.57 14.62 7.50
CA THR A 270 -0.37 14.93 8.93
C THR A 270 -1.71 15.13 9.64
N MET A 271 -2.63 15.87 9.02
CA MET A 271 -3.98 16.08 9.51
C MET A 271 -4.77 14.77 9.52
N PHE A 272 -4.68 13.98 8.44
CA PHE A 272 -5.32 12.67 8.36
C PHE A 272 -4.86 11.74 9.50
N LEU A 273 -3.55 11.62 9.74
CA LEU A 273 -3.00 10.76 10.80
C LEU A 273 -3.47 11.18 12.20
N LYS A 274 -3.69 12.48 12.46
CA LYS A 274 -4.26 12.97 13.73
C LYS A 274 -5.72 12.52 13.90
N VAL A 275 -6.52 12.62 12.85
CA VAL A 275 -7.93 12.21 12.86
C VAL A 275 -8.06 10.70 13.04
N VAL A 276 -7.27 9.92 12.28
CA VAL A 276 -7.28 8.47 12.40
C VAL A 276 -6.90 8.02 13.80
N LYS A 277 -5.93 8.69 14.45
CA LYS A 277 -5.58 8.40 15.84
C LYS A 277 -6.79 8.56 16.78
N ARG A 278 -7.52 9.68 16.70
CA ARG A 278 -8.73 9.92 17.50
C ARG A 278 -9.86 8.93 17.23
N LEU A 279 -10.01 8.48 15.99
CA LEU A 279 -11.03 7.49 15.60
C LEU A 279 -10.61 6.08 16.02
N ALA A 280 -9.32 5.77 16.01
CA ALA A 280 -8.78 4.52 16.52
C ALA A 280 -8.94 4.41 18.04
N ASP A 281 -8.68 5.50 18.78
CA ASP A 281 -8.87 5.56 20.23
C ASP A 281 -10.34 5.29 20.65
N ARG A 282 -11.30 5.57 19.76
CA ARG A 282 -12.75 5.29 19.94
C ARG A 282 -13.21 3.99 19.29
N ASN A 283 -12.31 3.13 18.82
CA ASN A 283 -12.62 1.87 18.14
C ASN A 283 -13.50 2.00 16.87
N ILE A 284 -13.55 3.19 16.25
CA ILE A 284 -14.26 3.41 14.98
C ILE A 284 -13.43 2.86 13.82
N ILE A 285 -12.12 3.16 13.85
CA ILE A 285 -11.13 2.67 12.89
C ILE A 285 -10.20 1.69 13.60
N LYS A 286 -9.78 0.64 12.89
CA LYS A 286 -8.81 -0.35 13.37
C LYS A 286 -7.66 -0.47 12.39
N VAL A 287 -6.48 -0.79 12.92
CA VAL A 287 -5.33 -1.18 12.09
C VAL A 287 -5.58 -2.59 11.56
N SER A 288 -5.66 -2.73 10.24
CA SER A 288 -5.85 -4.02 9.56
C SER A 288 -4.53 -4.65 9.15
N GLY A 289 -3.47 -3.86 9.05
CA GLY A 289 -2.15 -4.34 8.64
C GLY A 289 -1.11 -3.25 8.57
N VAL A 290 0.14 -3.67 8.39
CA VAL A 290 1.28 -2.80 8.08
C VAL A 290 1.58 -2.95 6.60
N GLU A 291 1.58 -1.84 5.86
CA GLU A 291 1.90 -1.86 4.42
C GLU A 291 3.39 -1.64 4.18
N PHE A 292 3.98 -0.62 4.79
CA PHE A 292 5.40 -0.34 4.66
C PHE A 292 5.94 0.49 5.84
N LYS A 293 7.27 0.55 5.92
CA LYS A 293 8.01 1.41 6.83
C LYS A 293 8.90 2.37 6.05
N LYS A 294 9.08 3.58 6.56
CA LYS A 294 10.01 4.57 6.03
C LYS A 294 11.03 4.95 7.06
N VAL A 295 12.29 5.00 6.64
CA VAL A 295 13.39 5.55 7.42
C VAL A 295 13.14 7.03 7.64
N THR A 296 13.22 7.47 8.88
CA THR A 296 13.03 8.86 9.30
C THR A 296 14.25 9.38 10.06
N CYS A 297 14.47 10.68 9.98
CA CYS A 297 15.50 11.37 10.73
C CYS A 297 15.21 11.28 12.24
N PRO A 298 16.17 10.88 13.09
CA PRO A 298 15.95 10.81 14.54
C PRO A 298 15.76 12.18 15.20
N HIS A 299 16.15 13.27 14.54
CA HIS A 299 16.04 14.62 15.09
C HIS A 299 14.70 15.30 14.76
N CYS A 300 14.26 15.24 13.49
CA CYS A 300 13.05 15.95 13.04
C CYS A 300 11.93 15.02 12.55
N GLN A 301 12.12 13.71 12.61
CA GLN A 301 11.17 12.67 12.15
C GLN A 301 10.77 12.74 10.68
N SER A 302 11.44 13.57 9.87
CA SER A 302 11.21 13.65 8.44
C SER A 302 11.75 12.42 7.70
N ALA A 303 10.97 11.89 6.76
CA ALA A 303 11.33 10.82 5.85
C ALA A 303 12.09 11.28 4.60
N LEU A 304 12.27 12.60 4.41
CA LEU A 304 13.07 13.13 3.32
C LEU A 304 14.55 12.98 3.65
N ASN A 305 15.17 11.96 3.05
CA ASN A 305 16.58 11.69 3.22
C ASN A 305 17.23 11.19 1.93
N VAL A 306 18.55 11.39 1.86
CA VAL A 306 19.39 10.84 0.79
C VAL A 306 20.31 9.81 1.42
N LEU A 307 20.20 8.56 0.95
CA LEU A 307 21.16 7.51 1.27
C LEU A 307 22.49 7.83 0.59
N SER A 308 23.57 7.78 1.36
CA SER A 308 24.94 8.00 0.90
C SER A 308 25.82 6.85 1.37
N LEU A 309 26.55 6.25 0.43
CA LEU A 309 27.59 5.27 0.72
C LEU A 309 28.92 6.02 0.96
N ARG A 310 29.60 5.71 2.07
CA ARG A 310 30.84 6.39 2.49
C ARG A 310 31.94 5.39 2.83
N CYS A 311 33.18 5.85 2.73
CA CYS A 311 34.34 5.15 3.26
C CYS A 311 34.32 5.17 4.80
N ARG A 312 34.56 4.02 5.44
CA ARG A 312 34.64 3.91 6.91
C ARG A 312 35.88 4.59 7.49
N ALA A 313 36.97 4.65 6.73
CA ALA A 313 38.24 5.21 7.19
C ALA A 313 38.26 6.75 7.14
N CYS A 314 37.83 7.35 6.03
CA CYS A 314 37.93 8.81 5.82
C CYS A 314 36.59 9.55 5.69
N GLY A 315 35.45 8.84 5.62
CA GLY A 315 34.12 9.45 5.47
C GLY A 315 33.78 9.96 4.06
N SER A 316 34.69 9.84 3.10
CA SER A 316 34.46 10.25 1.70
C SER A 316 33.34 9.44 1.03
N THR A 317 32.57 10.10 0.17
CA THR A 317 31.58 9.47 -0.73
C THR A 317 32.20 9.00 -2.05
N ASN A 318 33.47 9.31 -2.31
CA ASN A 318 34.20 8.91 -3.51
C ASN A 318 34.66 7.46 -3.41
N ILE A 319 33.68 6.54 -3.40
CA ILE A 319 33.92 5.10 -3.33
C ILE A 319 33.38 4.41 -4.59
N GLY A 320 34.13 3.43 -5.08
CA GLY A 320 33.73 2.58 -6.19
C GLY A 320 33.55 1.13 -5.75
N ARG A 321 32.53 0.46 -6.30
CA ARG A 321 32.41 -1.00 -6.18
C ARG A 321 33.34 -1.64 -7.21
N GLN A 322 34.26 -2.47 -6.75
CA GLN A 322 35.17 -3.25 -7.56
C GLN A 322 34.79 -4.73 -7.47
N ARG A 323 34.85 -5.42 -8.60
CA ARG A 323 34.53 -6.86 -8.70
C ARG A 323 35.77 -7.62 -9.16
N ILE A 324 36.06 -8.74 -8.51
CA ILE A 324 37.01 -9.72 -9.01
C ILE A 324 36.25 -10.74 -9.82
N LEU A 325 36.62 -10.88 -11.09
CA LEU A 325 36.04 -11.84 -11.99
C LEU A 325 36.96 -13.05 -12.13
N GLN A 326 36.35 -14.22 -12.17
CA GLN A 326 36.98 -15.50 -12.46
C GLN A 326 36.59 -15.92 -13.87
N HIS A 327 37.58 -16.12 -14.74
CA HIS A 327 37.35 -16.81 -16.00
C HIS A 327 37.22 -18.31 -15.73
N GLU A 328 36.05 -18.89 -15.95
CA GLU A 328 35.80 -20.30 -15.59
C GLU A 328 36.65 -21.27 -16.40
N ALA A 329 36.91 -20.98 -17.68
CA ALA A 329 37.65 -21.92 -18.54
C ALA A 329 39.16 -21.97 -18.24
N CYS A 330 39.80 -20.86 -17.83
CA CYS A 330 41.25 -20.83 -17.57
C CYS A 330 41.65 -20.52 -16.11
N GLY A 331 40.66 -20.27 -15.24
CA GLY A 331 40.86 -20.00 -13.81
C GLY A 331 41.52 -18.66 -13.48
N TYR A 332 41.67 -17.74 -14.44
CA TYR A 332 42.25 -16.42 -14.17
C TYR A 332 41.32 -15.59 -13.28
N LEU A 333 41.88 -15.01 -12.21
CA LEU A 333 41.21 -14.12 -11.27
C LEU A 333 41.82 -12.73 -11.40
N GLY A 334 40.98 -11.72 -11.64
CA GLY A 334 41.44 -10.34 -11.78
C GLY A 334 40.30 -9.33 -11.62
N PRO A 335 40.61 -8.03 -11.45
CA PRO A 335 39.60 -6.98 -11.39
C PRO A 335 38.84 -6.89 -12.73
N GLU A 336 37.57 -6.48 -12.69
CA GLU A 336 36.71 -6.34 -13.89
C GLU A 336 37.39 -5.52 -15.01
N ASP A 337 38.12 -4.46 -14.65
CA ASP A 337 38.85 -3.62 -15.60
C ASP A 337 39.94 -4.38 -16.37
N SER A 338 40.55 -5.41 -15.78
CA SER A 338 41.59 -6.23 -16.44
C SER A 338 41.06 -7.09 -17.59
N PHE A 339 39.74 -7.29 -17.66
CA PHE A 339 39.10 -8.04 -18.73
C PHE A 339 38.68 -7.15 -19.91
N THR A 340 38.85 -5.83 -19.83
CA THR A 340 38.49 -4.91 -20.91
C THR A 340 39.74 -4.43 -21.65
N VAL A 341 39.95 -4.93 -22.87
CA VAL A 341 41.10 -4.57 -23.70
C VAL A 341 40.59 -3.99 -25.03
N GLY A 342 40.84 -2.71 -25.28
CA GLY A 342 40.45 -2.04 -26.53
C GLY A 342 38.94 -2.05 -26.81
N GLY A 343 38.11 -1.99 -25.76
CA GLY A 343 36.64 -2.02 -25.87
C GLY A 343 36.03 -3.42 -26.07
N ARG A 344 36.85 -4.48 -26.03
CA ARG A 344 36.40 -5.87 -26.06
C ARG A 344 36.64 -6.54 -24.71
N ILE A 345 35.74 -7.45 -24.31
CA ILE A 345 35.89 -8.22 -23.08
C ILE A 345 36.68 -9.48 -23.40
N MET A 346 37.92 -9.55 -22.93
CA MET A 346 38.85 -10.65 -23.19
C MET A 346 39.58 -11.05 -21.90
N CYS A 347 39.81 -12.35 -21.72
CA CYS A 347 40.65 -12.82 -20.62
C CYS A 347 42.12 -12.46 -20.89
N PRO A 348 42.80 -11.72 -19.99
CA PRO A 348 44.20 -11.33 -20.21
C PRO A 348 45.16 -12.52 -20.16
N ARG A 349 44.75 -13.65 -19.57
CA ARG A 349 45.58 -14.87 -19.47
C ARG A 349 45.54 -15.75 -20.72
N CYS A 350 44.35 -16.00 -21.27
CA CYS A 350 44.20 -16.91 -22.41
C CYS A 350 43.84 -16.21 -23.73
N GLY A 351 43.61 -14.90 -23.70
CA GLY A 351 43.28 -14.10 -24.88
C GLY A 351 41.87 -14.33 -25.44
N SER A 352 41.10 -15.23 -24.84
CA SER A 352 39.75 -15.55 -25.31
C SER A 352 38.78 -14.40 -25.10
N ALA A 353 37.91 -14.18 -26.08
CA ALA A 353 36.72 -13.36 -25.91
C ALA A 353 35.76 -14.05 -24.94
N VAL A 354 35.28 -13.29 -23.95
CA VAL A 354 34.42 -13.79 -22.87
C VAL A 354 33.19 -12.89 -22.72
N LYS A 355 32.07 -13.44 -22.29
CA LYS A 355 30.87 -12.66 -21.95
C LYS A 355 30.68 -12.58 -20.43
N ILE A 356 30.16 -11.45 -19.96
CA ILE A 356 29.77 -11.27 -18.57
C ILE A 356 28.32 -11.72 -18.43
N LEU A 357 28.07 -12.83 -17.74
CA LEU A 357 26.70 -13.21 -17.39
C LEU A 357 26.17 -12.25 -16.32
N ARG A 358 25.04 -11.61 -16.60
CA ARG A 358 24.34 -10.72 -15.67
C ARG A 358 22.96 -11.28 -15.32
N GLY A 359 22.88 -12.50 -14.81
CA GLY A 359 21.64 -13.06 -14.27
C GLY A 359 21.61 -14.59 -14.18
N PRO A 360 20.55 -15.18 -13.60
CA PRO A 360 20.41 -16.62 -13.40
C PRO A 360 19.82 -17.37 -14.61
N LEU A 361 19.51 -16.69 -15.73
CA LEU A 361 18.71 -17.24 -16.84
C LEU A 361 19.51 -17.50 -18.13
N GLU A 362 20.83 -17.34 -18.10
CA GLU A 362 21.69 -17.59 -19.26
C GLU A 362 22.48 -18.87 -18.99
N GLU A 363 21.85 -20.01 -19.29
CA GLU A 363 22.49 -21.31 -19.27
C GLU A 363 23.16 -21.60 -20.61
N GLU A 364 24.42 -22.06 -20.48
CA GLU A 364 25.14 -23.00 -21.34
C GLU A 364 26.13 -22.49 -22.42
N GLN A 365 27.39 -22.88 -22.17
CA GLN A 365 28.47 -23.20 -23.13
C GLN A 365 29.31 -22.06 -23.75
N GLU A 366 29.45 -20.92 -23.10
CA GLU A 366 30.50 -19.95 -23.45
C GLU A 366 31.57 -19.81 -22.39
N GLN A 367 32.73 -19.26 -22.78
CA GLN A 367 33.80 -18.91 -21.86
C GLN A 367 33.32 -17.73 -20.99
N VAL A 368 32.85 -18.05 -19.79
CA VAL A 368 32.10 -17.14 -18.91
C VAL A 368 33.01 -16.52 -17.84
N LEU A 369 32.76 -15.24 -17.55
CA LEU A 369 33.26 -14.56 -16.35
C LEU A 369 32.26 -14.69 -15.21
N LYS A 370 32.68 -15.28 -14.09
CA LYS A 370 31.92 -15.35 -12.84
C LYS A 370 32.43 -14.31 -11.84
N VAL A 371 31.53 -13.65 -11.12
CA VAL A 371 31.94 -12.77 -10.00
C VAL A 371 32.44 -13.64 -8.84
N HIS A 372 33.73 -13.57 -8.54
CA HIS A 372 34.34 -14.30 -7.43
C HIS A 372 34.18 -13.56 -6.10
N SER A 373 34.42 -12.25 -6.12
CA SER A 373 34.21 -11.38 -4.95
C SER A 373 33.90 -9.94 -5.38
N SER A 374 33.31 -9.18 -4.46
CA SER A 374 33.07 -7.74 -4.64
C SER A 374 33.46 -7.00 -3.37
N PHE A 375 34.12 -5.86 -3.52
CA PHE A 375 34.50 -4.96 -2.45
C PHE A 375 34.30 -3.51 -2.87
N PHE A 376 34.42 -2.60 -1.93
CA PHE A 376 34.41 -1.16 -2.15
C PHE A 376 35.80 -0.60 -1.92
N MET A 377 36.26 0.24 -2.85
CA MET A 377 37.53 0.95 -2.76
C MET A 377 37.24 2.44 -2.67
N CYS A 378 37.87 3.14 -1.73
CA CYS A 378 37.84 4.60 -1.67
C CYS A 378 38.93 5.19 -2.55
N TYR A 379 38.57 6.10 -3.45
CA TYR A 379 39.54 6.74 -4.35
C TYR A 379 40.32 7.90 -3.71
N ASP A 380 39.91 8.35 -2.50
CA ASP A 380 40.58 9.44 -1.80
C ASP A 380 41.64 8.94 -0.79
N CYS A 381 41.40 7.79 -0.15
CA CYS A 381 42.32 7.23 0.86
C CYS A 381 42.81 5.81 0.56
N ASN A 382 42.39 5.22 -0.57
CA ASN A 382 42.72 3.86 -1.01
C ASN A 382 42.30 2.73 -0.04
N GLU A 383 41.45 3.02 0.94
CA GLU A 383 40.87 2.00 1.82
C GLU A 383 40.02 1.00 1.03
N VAL A 384 40.20 -0.29 1.31
CA VAL A 384 39.42 -1.38 0.72
C VAL A 384 38.56 -2.04 1.80
N SER A 385 37.25 -2.01 1.62
CA SER A 385 36.28 -2.56 2.56
C SER A 385 35.29 -3.49 1.86
N PRO A 386 34.88 -4.61 2.46
CA PRO A 386 33.86 -5.48 1.87
C PRO A 386 32.51 -4.76 1.75
N ASP A 387 32.17 -3.92 2.74
CA ASP A 387 30.92 -3.17 2.82
C ASP A 387 31.17 -1.68 3.05
N PRO A 388 30.42 -0.79 2.38
CA PRO A 388 30.52 0.64 2.62
C PRO A 388 29.89 0.99 3.97
N TYR A 389 30.19 2.19 4.46
CA TYR A 389 29.40 2.80 5.54
C TYR A 389 28.12 3.39 4.93
N ILE A 390 26.95 2.96 5.44
CA ILE A 390 25.66 3.49 5.00
C ILE A 390 25.26 4.61 5.93
N SER A 391 25.11 5.81 5.36
CA SER A 391 24.65 7.01 6.05
C SER A 391 23.47 7.61 5.31
N PHE A 392 22.66 8.38 6.02
CA PHE A 392 21.54 9.13 5.51
C PHE A 392 21.74 10.61 5.84
N ARG A 393 21.49 11.48 4.87
CA ARG A 393 21.40 12.92 5.10
C ARG A 393 19.95 13.35 5.09
N CYS A 394 19.47 13.95 6.18
CA CYS A 394 18.14 14.54 6.21
C CYS A 394 18.08 15.77 5.29
N LEU A 395 17.14 15.81 4.36
CA LEU A 395 16.93 16.98 3.48
C LEU A 395 16.16 18.11 4.17
N THR A 396 15.52 17.83 5.31
CA THR A 396 14.73 18.81 6.07
C THR A 396 15.58 19.58 7.08
N CYS A 397 16.41 18.89 7.87
CA CYS A 397 17.23 19.51 8.91
C CYS A 397 18.75 19.45 8.66
N GLY A 398 19.19 18.75 7.60
CA GLY A 398 20.61 18.67 7.22
C GLY A 398 21.47 17.70 8.04
N ILE A 399 20.94 17.12 9.12
CA ILE A 399 21.70 16.19 9.98
C ILE A 399 21.99 14.88 9.22
N ASP A 400 23.23 14.41 9.34
CA ASP A 400 23.66 13.08 8.93
C ASP A 400 23.40 12.07 10.06
N TYR A 401 22.87 10.90 9.72
CA TYR A 401 22.60 9.78 10.63
C TYR A 401 22.85 8.46 9.91
N ASP A 402 22.77 7.33 10.61
CA ASP A 402 23.20 6.03 10.10
C ASP A 402 22.24 4.89 10.46
N LEU A 403 22.64 3.66 10.13
CA LEU A 403 21.84 2.46 10.44
C LEU A 403 21.72 2.16 11.94
N ALA A 404 22.54 2.76 12.81
CA ALA A 404 22.42 2.57 14.25
C ALA A 404 21.47 3.60 14.89
N SER A 405 21.34 4.78 14.27
CA SER A 405 20.61 5.93 14.83
C SER A 405 19.30 6.25 14.12
N PHE A 406 18.99 5.63 12.97
CA PHE A 406 17.74 5.91 12.27
C PHE A 406 16.49 5.47 13.05
N GLU A 407 15.39 6.19 12.84
CA GLU A 407 14.06 5.77 13.28
C GLU A 407 13.24 5.30 12.08
N PHE A 408 12.12 4.61 12.33
CA PHE A 408 11.17 4.26 11.29
C PHE A 408 9.76 4.72 11.62
N LYS A 409 9.10 5.30 10.62
CA LYS A 409 7.66 5.53 10.64
C LYS A 409 6.96 4.36 9.97
N THR A 410 5.92 3.85 10.63
CA THR A 410 5.12 2.74 10.10
C THR A 410 3.84 3.28 9.48
N PHE A 411 3.55 2.86 8.25
CA PHE A 411 2.33 3.21 7.54
C PHE A 411 1.37 2.02 7.58
N TYR A 412 0.20 2.25 8.15
CA TYR A 412 -0.81 1.22 8.41
C TYR A 412 -1.92 1.27 7.38
N ARG A 413 -2.42 0.09 7.01
CA ARG A 413 -3.76 -0.04 6.43
C ARG A 413 -4.77 0.04 7.56
N TYR A 414 -5.78 0.88 7.36
CA TYR A 414 -6.87 1.05 8.30
C TYR A 414 -8.15 0.49 7.72
N SER A 415 -8.94 -0.17 8.56
CA SER A 415 -10.29 -0.65 8.25
C SER A 415 -11.27 -0.03 9.22
N ILE A 416 -12.46 0.27 8.73
CA ILE A 416 -13.53 0.79 9.56
C ILE A 416 -14.34 -0.36 10.13
N ASN A 417 -14.79 -0.22 11.39
CA ASN A 417 -15.66 -1.22 11.99
C ASN A 417 -16.97 -1.31 11.18
N PRO A 418 -17.32 -2.48 10.61
CA PRO A 418 -18.52 -2.62 9.79
C PRO A 418 -19.81 -2.26 10.55
N GLU A 419 -19.86 -2.47 11.87
CA GLU A 419 -21.00 -2.09 12.70
C GLU A 419 -21.23 -0.58 12.74
N ILE A 420 -20.14 0.20 12.70
CA ILE A 420 -20.21 1.66 12.64
C ILE A 420 -20.66 2.11 11.26
N VAL A 421 -20.15 1.47 10.19
CA VAL A 421 -20.59 1.76 8.81
C VAL A 421 -22.09 1.51 8.67
N SER A 422 -22.57 0.34 9.12
CA SER A 422 -24.00 0.02 9.08
C SER A 422 -24.82 0.98 9.95
N GLY A 423 -24.35 1.30 11.15
CA GLY A 423 -25.04 2.26 12.03
C GLY A 423 -25.15 3.66 11.42
N LEU A 424 -24.10 4.16 10.77
CA LEU A 424 -24.12 5.46 10.07
C LEU A 424 -25.05 5.42 8.84
N GLN A 425 -25.04 4.32 8.09
CA GLN A 425 -25.95 4.14 6.95
C GLN A 425 -27.41 4.04 7.38
N GLU A 426 -27.69 3.34 8.47
CA GLU A 426 -29.02 3.26 9.07
C GLU A 426 -29.52 4.63 9.54
N GLN A 427 -28.65 5.44 10.14
CA GLN A 427 -29.00 6.81 10.53
C GLN A 427 -29.39 7.67 9.32
N LYS A 428 -28.68 7.54 8.19
CA LYS A 428 -28.98 8.30 6.95
C LYS A 428 -30.14 7.70 6.12
N LYS A 429 -30.63 6.51 6.44
CA LYS A 429 -31.71 5.83 5.71
C LYS A 429 -32.98 6.68 5.54
N PRO A 430 -33.48 7.40 6.57
CA PRO A 430 -34.68 8.23 6.42
C PRO A 430 -34.51 9.35 5.39
N LEU A 431 -33.35 10.00 5.35
CA LEU A 431 -33.06 11.05 4.36
C LEU A 431 -33.08 10.50 2.94
N ARG A 432 -32.55 9.30 2.71
CA ARG A 432 -32.57 8.65 1.39
C ARG A 432 -34.01 8.37 0.93
N MET A 433 -34.85 7.85 1.83
CA MET A 433 -36.26 7.59 1.55
C MET A 433 -37.04 8.87 1.27
N ILE A 434 -36.80 9.94 2.05
CA ILE A 434 -37.40 11.27 1.81
C ILE A 434 -36.97 11.81 0.46
N ALA A 435 -35.68 11.70 0.11
CA ALA A 435 -35.17 12.18 -1.17
C ALA A 435 -35.77 11.43 -2.36
N GLU A 436 -35.92 10.11 -2.27
CA GLU A 436 -36.57 9.30 -3.30
C GLU A 436 -38.04 9.70 -3.48
N GLU A 437 -38.78 9.88 -2.39
CA GLU A 437 -40.18 10.28 -2.44
C GLU A 437 -40.38 11.69 -3.00
N LEU A 438 -39.55 12.66 -2.57
CA LEU A 438 -39.57 14.00 -3.13
C LEU A 438 -39.25 14.00 -4.64
N ARG A 439 -38.31 13.17 -5.09
CA ARG A 439 -38.02 12.99 -6.53
C ARG A 439 -39.21 12.41 -7.28
N ARG A 440 -39.91 11.42 -6.71
CA ARG A 440 -41.15 10.88 -7.31
C ARG A 440 -42.23 11.93 -7.49
N GLN A 441 -42.30 12.92 -6.58
CA GLN A 441 -43.23 14.04 -6.66
C GLN A 441 -42.76 15.20 -7.56
N GLY A 442 -41.64 15.04 -8.26
CA GLY A 442 -41.11 16.01 -9.23
C GLY A 442 -40.26 17.13 -8.62
N TYR A 443 -39.71 16.92 -7.42
CA TYR A 443 -38.69 17.80 -6.84
C TYR A 443 -37.28 17.38 -7.28
N GLU A 444 -36.44 18.37 -7.54
CA GLU A 444 -34.99 18.19 -7.63
C GLU A 444 -34.44 18.13 -6.19
N VAL A 445 -33.70 17.07 -5.86
CA VAL A 445 -33.21 16.84 -4.49
C VAL A 445 -31.71 16.62 -4.47
N GLN A 446 -31.03 17.43 -3.66
CA GLN A 446 -29.60 17.35 -3.38
C GLN A 446 -29.40 16.92 -1.92
N LEU A 447 -28.75 15.77 -1.71
CA LEU A 447 -28.32 15.30 -0.38
C LEU A 447 -26.95 15.88 -0.05
N GLY A 448 -26.69 16.19 1.23
CA GLY A 448 -25.40 16.73 1.69
C GLY A 448 -25.00 18.05 1.00
N ALA A 449 -25.99 18.87 0.65
CA ALA A 449 -25.80 20.08 -0.15
C ALA A 449 -24.98 21.13 0.62
N ARG A 450 -24.07 21.80 -0.10
CA ARG A 450 -23.34 22.97 0.40
C ARG A 450 -23.84 24.22 -0.31
N ILE A 451 -24.44 25.13 0.45
CA ILE A 451 -25.00 26.39 -0.05
C ILE A 451 -24.17 27.57 0.44
N ILE A 452 -24.03 28.59 -0.41
CA ILE A 452 -23.31 29.83 -0.07
C ILE A 452 -24.36 30.86 0.34
N GLY A 453 -24.26 31.37 1.56
CA GLY A 453 -25.13 32.43 2.05
C GLY A 453 -24.73 33.82 1.54
N SER A 454 -25.54 34.82 1.87
CA SER A 454 -25.32 36.23 1.51
C SER A 454 -23.99 36.77 2.07
N SER A 455 -23.54 36.21 3.19
CA SER A 455 -22.26 36.48 3.85
C SER A 455 -21.04 35.85 3.16
N LYS A 456 -21.26 35.07 2.09
CA LYS A 456 -20.26 34.18 1.44
C LYS A 456 -19.77 33.02 2.30
N VAL A 457 -20.35 32.83 3.50
CA VAL A 457 -20.12 31.64 4.31
C VAL A 457 -20.81 30.44 3.67
N ARG A 458 -20.14 29.29 3.70
CA ARG A 458 -20.70 28.02 3.22
C ARG A 458 -21.44 27.33 4.36
N HIS A 459 -22.70 27.03 4.13
CA HIS A 459 -23.54 26.24 5.02
C HIS A 459 -23.77 24.86 4.44
N LYS A 460 -23.75 23.86 5.31
CA LYS A 460 -24.03 22.47 4.96
C LYS A 460 -25.48 22.14 5.35
N VAL A 461 -26.17 21.44 4.48
CA VAL A 461 -27.57 21.05 4.64
C VAL A 461 -27.71 19.58 4.26
N ASP A 462 -28.39 18.79 5.09
CA ASP A 462 -28.47 17.33 4.86
C ASP A 462 -29.32 16.98 3.64
N LEU A 463 -30.37 17.75 3.38
CA LEU A 463 -31.17 17.63 2.15
C LEU A 463 -31.74 19.00 1.74
N LEU A 464 -31.46 19.39 0.51
CA LEU A 464 -32.03 20.57 -0.15
C LEU A 464 -32.94 20.11 -1.29
N TYR A 465 -34.13 20.70 -1.40
CA TYR A 465 -35.04 20.38 -2.49
C TYR A 465 -35.58 21.63 -3.20
N SER A 466 -35.60 21.57 -4.53
CA SER A 466 -36.03 22.63 -5.44
C SER A 466 -37.10 22.12 -6.41
N ARG A 467 -37.88 23.05 -6.97
CA ARG A 467 -38.84 22.74 -8.03
C ARG A 467 -38.86 23.87 -9.04
N GLY A 468 -38.56 23.55 -10.30
CA GLY A 468 -38.46 24.55 -11.37
C GLY A 468 -37.37 25.60 -11.11
N GLY A 469 -36.20 25.18 -10.60
CA GLY A 469 -35.08 26.07 -10.29
C GLY A 469 -35.23 26.92 -9.03
N VAL A 470 -36.37 26.87 -8.33
CA VAL A 470 -36.58 27.60 -7.07
C VAL A 470 -36.41 26.65 -5.89
N THR A 471 -35.52 27.00 -4.95
CA THR A 471 -35.35 26.27 -3.68
C THR A 471 -36.62 26.34 -2.85
N ARG A 472 -37.19 25.18 -2.53
CA ARG A 472 -38.45 25.07 -1.78
C ARG A 472 -38.24 24.82 -0.31
N GLY A 473 -37.16 24.15 0.07
CA GLY A 473 -36.82 24.00 1.47
C GLY A 473 -35.51 23.27 1.72
N ALA A 474 -35.11 23.31 2.98
CA ALA A 474 -33.93 22.66 3.53
C ALA A 474 -34.34 21.76 4.70
N ILE A 475 -33.67 20.61 4.81
CA ILE A 475 -33.91 19.60 5.84
C ILE A 475 -32.58 19.32 6.55
N PHE A 476 -32.65 19.29 7.87
CA PHE A 476 -31.58 18.83 8.75
C PHE A 476 -32.03 17.56 9.47
N LEU A 477 -31.17 16.54 9.51
CA LEU A 477 -31.39 15.32 10.26
C LEU A 477 -30.49 15.30 11.49
N ILE A 478 -31.10 15.23 12.66
CA ILE A 478 -30.40 15.08 13.92
C ILE A 478 -30.54 13.64 14.40
N SER A 479 -29.43 12.90 14.30
CA SER A 479 -29.35 11.47 14.65
C SER A 479 -29.28 11.22 16.17
N ASP A 480 -28.87 12.21 16.95
CA ASP A 480 -28.73 12.07 18.40
C ASP A 480 -30.07 11.83 19.10
N LYS A 481 -30.02 10.94 20.11
CA LYS A 481 -31.18 10.62 20.95
C LYS A 481 -31.18 11.49 22.21
N GLY A 482 -32.04 12.50 22.23
CA GLY A 482 -32.32 13.32 23.41
C GLY A 482 -31.27 14.40 23.73
N GLY A 483 -31.53 15.15 24.81
CA GLY A 483 -30.72 16.27 25.28
C GLY A 483 -31.06 17.63 24.63
N PRO A 484 -30.52 18.74 25.18
CA PRO A 484 -30.70 20.06 24.61
C PRO A 484 -30.06 20.18 23.23
N LYS A 485 -30.80 20.68 22.25
CA LYS A 485 -30.34 20.87 20.85
C LYS A 485 -30.27 22.34 20.43
N ILE A 486 -30.08 23.21 21.42
CA ILE A 486 -30.01 24.65 21.23
C ILE A 486 -28.90 25.02 20.24
N HIS A 487 -27.73 24.41 20.37
CA HIS A 487 -26.58 24.74 19.52
C HIS A 487 -26.83 24.36 18.04
N GLU A 488 -27.43 23.20 17.78
CA GLU A 488 -27.81 22.76 16.44
C GLU A 488 -28.87 23.69 15.85
N ILE A 489 -29.87 24.07 16.63
CA ILE A 489 -30.91 25.02 16.20
C ILE A 489 -30.29 26.40 15.90
N MET A 490 -29.36 26.87 16.72
CA MET A 490 -28.65 28.14 16.46
C MET A 490 -27.89 28.11 15.14
N LYS A 491 -27.22 27.00 14.80
CA LYS A 491 -26.59 26.83 13.48
C LYS A 491 -27.61 26.92 12.34
N ILE A 492 -28.77 26.29 12.51
CA ILE A 492 -29.85 26.32 11.53
C ILE A 492 -30.41 27.75 11.38
N ILE A 493 -30.59 28.49 12.48
CA ILE A 493 -31.06 29.89 12.47
C ILE A 493 -30.09 30.78 11.71
N VAL A 494 -28.78 30.66 11.99
CA VAL A 494 -27.74 31.42 11.29
C VAL A 494 -27.75 31.10 9.79
N MET A 495 -27.84 29.82 9.43
CA MET A 495 -27.96 29.41 8.03
C MET A 495 -29.21 30.01 7.36
N LYS A 496 -30.37 29.91 8.03
CA LYS A 496 -31.65 30.42 7.52
C LYS A 496 -31.60 31.93 7.25
N ALA A 497 -31.04 32.69 8.20
CA ALA A 497 -30.88 34.13 8.07
C ALA A 497 -29.97 34.51 6.89
N ASP A 498 -28.92 33.72 6.66
CA ASP A 498 -27.92 34.01 5.64
C ASP A 498 -28.34 33.59 4.21
N THR A 499 -29.09 32.49 4.10
CA THR A 499 -29.46 31.87 2.82
C THR A 499 -30.86 32.24 2.32
N LYS A 500 -31.66 32.92 3.16
CA LYS A 500 -33.06 33.32 2.85
C LYS A 500 -33.97 32.14 2.47
N ILE A 501 -33.68 30.95 2.99
CA ILE A 501 -34.55 29.77 2.81
C ILE A 501 -35.65 29.83 3.87
N ASP A 502 -36.88 30.15 3.46
CA ASP A 502 -37.99 30.31 4.42
C ASP A 502 -38.42 28.97 5.05
N SER A 503 -38.41 27.91 4.26
CA SER A 503 -38.99 26.61 4.64
C SER A 503 -37.92 25.63 5.11
N VAL A 504 -37.53 25.72 6.38
CA VAL A 504 -36.52 24.87 7.01
C VAL A 504 -37.16 23.88 7.98
N LYS A 505 -36.79 22.61 7.86
CA LYS A 505 -37.29 21.52 8.72
C LYS A 505 -36.15 20.81 9.42
N MET A 506 -36.39 20.42 10.66
CA MET A 506 -35.47 19.66 11.50
C MET A 506 -36.13 18.32 11.83
N LEU A 507 -35.51 17.23 11.37
CA LEU A 507 -35.96 15.87 11.61
C LEU A 507 -35.13 15.28 12.73
N CYS A 508 -35.78 14.84 13.80
CA CYS A 508 -35.11 14.28 14.97
C CYS A 508 -35.43 12.79 15.08
N MET A 509 -34.39 11.97 15.28
CA MET A 509 -34.57 10.54 15.55
C MET A 509 -35.22 10.27 16.92
N GLY A 510 -35.02 11.16 17.89
CA GLY A 510 -35.65 11.12 19.22
C GLY A 510 -36.53 12.33 19.52
N GLN A 511 -36.97 12.43 20.78
CA GLN A 511 -37.64 13.62 21.31
C GLN A 511 -36.63 14.71 21.65
N ILE A 512 -37.06 15.96 21.47
CA ILE A 512 -36.29 17.16 21.77
C ILE A 512 -36.89 17.86 23.01
N ASP A 513 -36.06 18.57 23.77
CA ASP A 513 -36.49 19.31 24.95
C ASP A 513 -37.38 20.51 24.60
N ASN A 514 -38.15 20.98 25.57
CA ASN A 514 -39.15 22.03 25.34
C ASN A 514 -38.54 23.40 25.03
N ASP A 515 -37.35 23.70 25.56
CA ASP A 515 -36.68 24.98 25.31
C ASP A 515 -36.17 25.06 23.86
N SER A 516 -35.61 23.97 23.35
CA SER A 516 -35.27 23.82 21.94
C SER A 516 -36.50 23.90 21.03
N LYS A 517 -37.66 23.32 21.40
CA LYS A 517 -38.90 23.45 20.60
C LYS A 517 -39.34 24.89 20.49
N ARG A 518 -39.40 25.60 21.62
CA ARG A 518 -39.78 27.03 21.66
C ARG A 518 -38.83 27.86 20.81
N LEU A 519 -37.53 27.59 20.89
CA LEU A 519 -36.54 28.29 20.06
C LEU A 519 -36.78 28.03 18.57
N ALA A 520 -37.03 26.80 18.15
CA ALA A 520 -37.31 26.49 16.75
C ALA A 520 -38.61 27.14 16.25
N GLU A 521 -39.67 27.14 17.07
CA GLU A 521 -40.96 27.77 16.76
C GLU A 521 -40.81 29.28 16.55
N LEU A 522 -40.05 29.97 17.40
CA LEU A 522 -39.77 31.41 17.28
C LEU A 522 -39.15 31.80 15.93
N TYR A 523 -38.39 30.90 15.31
CA TYR A 523 -37.72 31.13 14.03
C TYR A 523 -38.38 30.39 12.85
N ASN A 524 -39.61 29.92 13.02
CA ASN A 524 -40.37 29.17 12.01
C ASN A 524 -39.58 27.97 11.45
N ILE A 525 -38.94 27.19 12.33
CA ILE A 525 -38.27 25.92 11.99
C ILE A 525 -39.21 24.79 12.42
N THR A 526 -39.72 24.04 11.45
CA THR A 526 -40.65 22.94 11.75
C THR A 526 -39.87 21.72 12.22
N ILE A 527 -40.19 21.23 13.43
CA ILE A 527 -39.57 20.02 13.99
C ILE A 527 -40.48 18.81 13.75
N ILE A 528 -39.90 17.70 13.29
CA ILE A 528 -40.54 16.38 13.24
C ILE A 528 -39.76 15.43 14.13
N GLU A 529 -40.34 15.07 15.27
CA GLU A 529 -39.73 14.16 16.26
C GLU A 529 -40.04 12.69 15.96
N ASN A 530 -39.28 11.80 16.60
CA ASN A 530 -39.48 10.35 16.57
C ASN A 530 -39.59 9.79 15.13
N LEU A 531 -38.69 10.24 14.26
CA LEU A 531 -38.73 9.92 12.83
C LEU A 531 -38.80 8.41 12.56
N ALA A 532 -38.14 7.59 13.38
CA ALA A 532 -38.13 6.13 13.25
C ALA A 532 -39.51 5.46 13.46
N ALA A 533 -40.43 6.12 14.17
CA ALA A 533 -41.77 5.61 14.43
C ALA A 533 -42.81 6.08 13.40
N LYS A 534 -42.42 6.96 12.47
CA LYS A 534 -43.31 7.60 11.49
C LYS A 534 -43.12 6.99 10.12
N ASP A 535 -44.21 6.90 9.36
CA ASP A 535 -44.15 6.52 7.96
C ASP A 535 -43.67 7.71 7.12
N ILE A 536 -42.57 7.51 6.39
CA ILE A 536 -41.91 8.59 5.66
C ILE A 536 -42.78 9.12 4.52
N VAL A 537 -43.46 8.23 3.80
CA VAL A 537 -44.22 8.58 2.59
C VAL A 537 -45.53 9.25 2.95
N THR A 538 -46.23 8.74 3.96
CA THR A 538 -47.58 9.16 4.31
C THR A 538 -47.64 10.22 5.40
N GLU A 539 -46.68 10.27 6.32
CA GLU A 539 -46.70 11.23 7.43
C GLU A 539 -45.62 12.32 7.30
N VAL A 540 -44.40 11.96 6.91
CA VAL A 540 -43.26 12.90 6.94
C VAL A 540 -43.27 13.80 5.70
N VAL A 541 -43.29 13.23 4.49
CA VAL A 541 -43.18 14.01 3.25
C VAL A 541 -44.31 15.03 3.06
N PRO A 542 -45.59 14.73 3.35
CA PRO A 542 -46.66 15.74 3.24
C PRO A 542 -46.39 16.98 4.12
N ARG A 543 -45.88 16.77 5.34
CA ARG A 543 -45.50 17.86 6.26
C ARG A 543 -44.29 18.65 5.79
N LEU A 544 -43.41 18.06 4.96
CA LEU A 544 -42.27 18.76 4.37
C LEU A 544 -42.70 19.69 3.24
N VAL A 545 -43.69 19.28 2.46
CA VAL A 545 -44.15 19.99 1.25
C VAL A 545 -45.30 20.98 1.55
N GLY A 546 -45.95 20.86 2.71
CA GLY A 546 -47.07 21.73 3.11
C GLY A 546 -48.37 21.35 2.42
N ILE A 547 -48.62 20.04 2.28
CA ILE A 547 -49.87 19.45 1.78
C ILE A 547 -50.76 19.08 2.98
#